data_AF-A0A352KUX9-F1
#
_entry.id   AF-A0A352KUX9-F1
#
_cell.length_a   1.000
_cell.length_b   1.000
_cell.length_c   1.000
_cell.angle_alpha   90.00
_cell.angle_beta   90.00
_cell.angle_gamma   90.00
#
_symmetry.space_group_name_H-M   'P 1'
#
loop_
_entity.id
_entity.type
_entity.pdbx_description
1 polymer ?
#
loop_
_entity_poly.entity_id
_entity_poly.type
_entity_poly.pdbx_seq_one_letter_code
_entity_poly.pdbx_strand_id
1 'polypeptide(L)'
;MRTDCGGGSGDPAAAVPGTAARDAGEGGVGVISSARLLLPIRSVQHVCADCGVDGPWRIGSSGISMLAVLSDLGYELTPYVVQFSVFVTWLTCLRCSSCLECVAFELLLRKFGMNRLTCLSVLAVLSALCAGSLASAQQPQRLNHADLSVYRDAAGALQAIRKPEDWQLRRQQIVQGMQEAMGPLPQRNTALPFDVQVMAEVKIGAVRRVTLTIAVDSPTDRLSLDLYLPAALAESVTGQNLTTATGKKTAAMLALHPTGDAGKRIVAGEAGRAGRQYGIELAQRGYVVAAPDYPSFGDLKSYDFAADAYQSGTMKAIVNHLRCTDFLVSLGFVDAARMGVMGHSLGGHN
;
A
#
# COMPACT_ATOMS: atom_id res chain seq x y z
N MET A 1 -19.55 -75.27 -0.12
CA MET A 1 -20.97 -74.87 -0.03
C MET A 1 -21.15 -73.66 -0.93
N ARG A 2 -21.88 -73.87 -2.04
CA ARG A 2 -22.29 -72.93 -3.08
C ARG A 2 -23.79 -72.65 -2.90
N THR A 3 -24.21 -71.43 -3.22
CA THR A 3 -25.50 -70.97 -3.81
C THR A 3 -25.32 -69.46 -3.96
N ASP A 4 -25.04 -68.82 -5.10
CA ASP A 4 -25.60 -68.79 -6.46
C ASP A 4 -27.10 -68.47 -6.58
N CYS A 5 -27.38 -67.34 -7.25
CA CYS A 5 -28.42 -66.96 -8.23
C CYS A 5 -28.52 -65.41 -8.22
N GLY A 6 -28.05 -64.61 -9.20
CA GLY A 6 -28.46 -64.51 -10.62
C GLY A 6 -29.57 -63.42 -10.75
N GLY A 7 -29.58 -62.39 -11.61
CA GLY A 7 -28.75 -61.92 -12.72
C GLY A 7 -29.52 -60.82 -13.51
N GLY A 8 -28.81 -59.95 -14.26
CA GLY A 8 -29.26 -59.12 -15.42
C GLY A 8 -30.21 -57.93 -15.14
N SER A 9 -30.23 -56.82 -15.89
CA SER A 9 -29.57 -56.37 -17.14
C SER A 9 -30.16 -54.99 -17.49
N GLY A 10 -29.40 -54.09 -18.13
CA GLY A 10 -29.97 -53.10 -19.07
C GLY A 10 -29.54 -51.64 -18.90
N ASP A 11 -28.50 -51.25 -19.64
CA ASP A 11 -28.32 -49.90 -20.21
C ASP A 11 -29.24 -49.75 -21.45
N PRO A 12 -29.63 -48.52 -21.86
CA PRO A 12 -28.86 -47.87 -22.92
C PRO A 12 -28.74 -46.34 -22.85
N ALA A 13 -27.68 -45.86 -23.51
CA ALA A 13 -27.38 -44.48 -23.85
C ALA A 13 -28.34 -43.87 -24.89
N ALA A 14 -28.45 -42.53 -24.90
CA ALA A 14 -28.88 -41.76 -26.07
C ALA A 14 -28.26 -40.34 -26.06
N ALA A 15 -27.89 -39.87 -27.25
CA ALA A 15 -27.09 -38.68 -27.55
C ALA A 15 -27.94 -37.51 -28.10
N VAL A 16 -27.49 -36.26 -27.84
CA VAL A 16 -27.28 -35.06 -28.74
C VAL A 16 -28.35 -34.73 -29.81
N PRO A 17 -28.84 -33.47 -30.02
CA PRO A 17 -28.10 -32.28 -30.56
C PRO A 17 -28.56 -30.91 -29.98
N GLY A 18 -27.99 -29.71 -30.20
CA GLY A 18 -27.08 -29.16 -31.20
C GLY A 18 -27.83 -28.22 -32.17
N THR A 19 -27.86 -26.89 -31.94
CA THR A 19 -28.14 -25.85 -32.98
C THR A 19 -27.75 -24.43 -32.54
N ALA A 20 -27.25 -23.66 -33.50
CA ALA A 20 -26.89 -22.24 -33.44
C ALA A 20 -27.91 -21.38 -34.21
N ALA A 21 -28.03 -20.08 -33.91
CA ALA A 21 -28.08 -18.94 -34.87
C ALA A 21 -28.69 -17.62 -34.31
N ARG A 22 -27.93 -16.52 -34.53
CA ARG A 22 -28.27 -15.21 -35.15
C ARG A 22 -29.17 -14.12 -34.49
N ASP A 23 -28.51 -12.95 -34.35
CA ASP A 23 -28.81 -11.57 -34.82
C ASP A 23 -29.86 -10.62 -34.20
N ALA A 24 -29.33 -9.39 -34.00
CA ALA A 24 -29.88 -8.04 -34.24
C ALA A 24 -30.75 -7.31 -33.19
N GLY A 25 -30.41 -6.03 -32.93
CA GLY A 25 -31.36 -5.00 -32.47
C GLY A 25 -30.80 -3.86 -31.60
N GLU A 26 -30.58 -2.71 -32.23
CA GLU A 26 -30.09 -1.40 -31.77
C GLU A 26 -30.77 -0.72 -30.55
N GLY A 27 -30.07 0.25 -29.94
CA GLY A 27 -30.68 1.34 -29.16
C GLY A 27 -29.68 2.14 -28.30
N GLY A 28 -29.07 3.20 -28.85
CA GLY A 28 -28.13 4.09 -28.15
C GLY A 28 -28.71 5.45 -27.76
N VAL A 29 -28.14 6.07 -26.71
CA VAL A 29 -28.11 7.51 -26.36
C VAL A 29 -26.91 7.68 -25.41
N GLY A 30 -25.96 8.63 -25.45
CA GLY A 30 -25.64 9.78 -26.30
C GLY A 30 -24.50 10.52 -25.56
N VAL A 31 -23.35 10.76 -26.22
CA VAL A 31 -22.22 11.54 -25.66
C VAL A 31 -22.05 12.79 -26.49
N ILE A 32 -22.02 13.94 -25.81
CA ILE A 32 -21.94 15.29 -26.37
C ILE A 32 -20.52 15.54 -26.92
N SER A 33 -20.47 15.96 -28.18
CA SER A 33 -19.28 16.44 -28.91
C SER A 33 -19.06 17.94 -28.67
N SER A 34 -17.80 18.36 -28.64
CA SER A 34 -17.38 19.75 -28.80
C SER A 34 -16.25 19.83 -29.82
N ALA A 35 -16.57 20.31 -31.02
CA ALA A 35 -15.64 20.57 -32.10
C ALA A 35 -14.91 21.91 -31.91
N ARG A 36 -13.62 21.98 -32.27
CA ARG A 36 -12.93 23.23 -32.62
C ARG A 36 -12.10 23.05 -33.89
N LEU A 37 -12.33 23.95 -34.83
CA LEU A 37 -11.64 24.13 -36.13
C LEU A 37 -10.14 24.34 -35.96
N LEU A 38 -9.33 23.76 -36.87
CA LEU A 38 -7.99 24.22 -37.21
C LEU A 38 -7.87 24.38 -38.73
N LEU A 39 -7.51 25.58 -39.17
CA LEU A 39 -7.11 25.92 -40.54
C LEU A 39 -5.61 25.60 -40.75
N PRO A 40 -5.17 25.22 -41.96
CA PRO A 40 -3.77 24.88 -42.20
C PRO A 40 -2.91 26.11 -42.54
N ILE A 41 -1.79 26.28 -41.84
CA ILE A 41 -0.74 27.24 -42.21
C ILE A 41 0.26 26.53 -43.12
N ARG A 42 0.44 27.03 -44.35
CA ARG A 42 1.47 26.59 -45.31
C ARG A 42 2.86 26.95 -44.80
N SER A 43 3.77 25.97 -44.82
CA SER A 43 5.21 26.16 -44.56
C SER A 43 5.91 26.89 -45.71
N VAL A 44 6.58 28.00 -45.41
CA VAL A 44 7.59 28.61 -46.30
C VAL A 44 8.96 28.18 -45.77
N GLN A 45 9.67 27.35 -46.53
CA GLN A 45 11.04 26.94 -46.24
C GLN A 45 12.02 27.88 -46.94
N HIS A 46 12.88 28.56 -46.19
CA HIS A 46 14.13 29.12 -46.71
C HIS A 46 15.29 28.32 -46.10
N VAL A 47 16.04 27.61 -46.94
CA VAL A 47 17.25 26.87 -46.58
C VAL A 47 18.44 27.79 -46.74
N CYS A 48 19.24 27.96 -45.68
CA CYS A 48 20.56 28.57 -45.76
C CYS A 48 21.58 27.44 -45.94
N ALA A 49 22.16 27.35 -47.12
CA ALA A 49 23.15 26.34 -47.48
C ALA A 49 24.55 26.87 -47.14
N ASP A 50 25.07 26.57 -45.94
CA ASP A 50 26.51 26.69 -45.64
C ASP A 50 26.98 25.98 -44.34
N CYS A 51 26.22 25.01 -43.83
CA CYS A 51 26.65 24.21 -42.68
C CYS A 51 26.82 22.74 -43.10
N GLY A 52 27.99 22.39 -43.64
CA GLY A 52 28.38 21.02 -43.90
C GLY A 52 28.53 20.23 -42.59
N VAL A 53 27.49 19.49 -42.22
CA VAL A 53 27.55 18.41 -41.22
C VAL A 53 26.60 17.30 -41.69
N ASP A 54 27.16 16.27 -42.33
CA ASP A 54 26.43 15.03 -42.59
C ASP A 54 26.42 14.15 -41.32
N GLY A 55 25.25 14.03 -40.71
CA GLY A 55 24.94 13.17 -39.56
C GLY A 55 23.43 13.20 -39.26
N PRO A 56 22.84 12.18 -38.62
CA PRO A 56 21.39 11.94 -38.61
C PRO A 56 20.60 12.82 -37.61
N TRP A 57 21.04 14.07 -37.40
CA TRP A 57 20.33 15.04 -36.57
C TRP A 57 20.04 16.29 -37.38
N ARG A 58 18.92 16.27 -38.12
CA ARG A 58 18.32 17.49 -38.67
C ARG A 58 17.74 18.30 -37.51
N ILE A 59 18.46 19.33 -37.08
CA ILE A 59 17.97 20.30 -36.09
C ILE A 59 16.95 21.20 -36.78
N GLY A 60 15.68 20.81 -36.71
CA GLY A 60 14.55 21.70 -36.97
C GLY A 60 14.15 22.41 -35.69
N SER A 61 14.09 23.75 -35.75
CA SER A 61 13.35 24.64 -34.84
C SER A 61 13.59 24.48 -33.32
N SER A 62 14.49 25.34 -32.81
CA SER A 62 14.46 26.09 -31.54
C SER A 62 13.94 25.42 -30.24
N GLY A 63 14.76 25.46 -29.18
CA GLY A 63 14.46 24.96 -27.83
C GLY A 63 13.23 25.57 -27.13
N ILE A 64 12.63 26.62 -27.71
CA ILE A 64 11.33 27.16 -27.30
C ILE A 64 10.20 26.16 -27.60
N SER A 65 10.30 25.40 -28.70
CA SER A 65 9.32 24.37 -29.06
C SER A 65 9.31 23.19 -28.11
N MET A 66 10.45 22.83 -27.50
CA MET A 66 10.52 21.70 -26.56
C MET A 66 9.91 22.05 -25.19
N LEU A 67 10.11 23.28 -24.71
CA LEU A 67 9.49 23.77 -23.47
C LEU A 67 7.97 23.91 -23.60
N ALA A 68 7.48 24.35 -24.76
CA ALA A 68 6.05 24.41 -25.06
C ALA A 68 5.41 23.01 -25.09
N VAL A 69 6.07 22.02 -25.72
CA VAL A 69 5.59 20.63 -25.76
C VAL A 69 5.56 19.99 -24.36
N LEU A 70 6.55 20.25 -23.51
CA LEU A 70 6.60 19.70 -22.15
C LEU A 70 5.55 20.34 -21.22
N SER A 71 5.25 21.62 -21.42
CA SER A 71 4.16 22.32 -20.73
C SER A 71 2.77 21.84 -21.18
N ASP A 72 2.57 21.62 -22.48
CA ASP A 72 1.30 21.11 -23.04
C ASP A 72 1.03 19.64 -22.64
N LEU A 73 2.08 18.90 -22.27
CA LEU A 73 1.98 17.54 -21.71
C LEU A 73 1.80 17.51 -20.18
N GLY A 74 1.64 18.67 -19.53
CA GLY A 74 1.27 18.78 -18.11
C GLY A 74 2.42 18.60 -17.10
N TYR A 75 3.69 18.71 -17.55
CA TYR A 75 4.84 18.66 -16.63
C TYR A 75 5.14 20.05 -16.05
N GLU A 76 5.23 20.16 -14.71
CA GLU A 76 5.70 21.38 -14.06
C GLU A 76 7.21 21.59 -14.35
N LEU A 77 7.50 22.65 -15.12
CA LEU A 77 8.85 23.04 -15.47
C LEU A 77 9.52 23.68 -14.25
N THR A 78 10.35 22.91 -13.55
CA THR A 78 11.17 23.43 -12.45
C THR A 78 12.18 24.48 -12.96
N PRO A 79 12.60 25.45 -12.12
CA PRO A 79 13.50 26.54 -12.53
C PRO A 79 14.79 26.06 -13.21
N TYR A 80 15.27 24.87 -12.84
CA TYR A 80 16.48 24.24 -13.37
C TYR A 80 16.34 23.80 -14.83
N VAL A 81 15.17 23.33 -15.27
CA VAL A 81 14.93 22.87 -16.65
C VAL A 81 14.89 24.04 -17.64
N VAL A 82 14.32 25.16 -17.18
CA VAL A 82 14.31 26.43 -17.92
C VAL A 82 15.73 27.00 -18.05
N GLN A 83 16.50 27.01 -16.96
CA GLN A 83 17.90 27.44 -16.97
C GLN A 83 18.78 26.58 -17.89
N PHE A 84 18.58 25.27 -17.90
CA PHE A 84 19.34 24.36 -18.76
C PHE A 84 19.01 24.55 -20.25
N SER A 85 17.74 24.77 -20.59
CA SER A 85 17.29 25.00 -21.98
C SER A 85 17.80 26.35 -22.53
N VAL A 86 17.81 27.39 -21.69
CA VAL A 86 18.42 28.69 -22.02
C VAL A 86 19.94 28.55 -22.20
N PHE A 87 20.61 27.76 -21.36
CA PHE A 87 22.05 27.49 -21.44
C PHE A 87 22.45 26.72 -22.71
N VAL A 88 21.66 25.73 -23.14
CA VAL A 88 21.91 24.99 -24.38
C VAL A 88 21.71 25.89 -25.61
N THR A 89 20.66 26.73 -25.60
CA THR A 89 20.40 27.72 -26.66
C THR A 89 21.54 28.76 -26.75
N TRP A 90 22.13 29.11 -25.60
CA TRP A 90 23.27 30.02 -25.49
C TRP A 90 24.58 29.43 -26.05
N LEU A 91 24.86 28.15 -25.80
CA LEU A 91 26.03 27.43 -26.35
C LEU A 91 25.96 27.29 -27.88
N THR A 92 24.77 27.10 -28.45
CA THR A 92 24.58 27.05 -29.91
C THR A 92 24.80 28.41 -30.60
N CYS A 93 24.52 29.52 -29.92
CA CYS A 93 24.69 30.88 -30.47
C CYS A 93 26.16 31.35 -30.47
N LEU A 94 27.03 30.80 -29.62
CA LEU A 94 28.46 31.16 -29.59
C LEU A 94 29.24 30.72 -30.85
N ARG A 95 28.70 29.78 -31.64
CA ARG A 95 29.32 29.26 -32.87
C ARG A 95 28.77 29.87 -34.17
N CYS A 96 27.73 30.69 -34.12
CA CYS A 96 27.08 31.22 -35.33
C CYS A 96 26.93 32.74 -35.23
N SER A 97 27.55 33.49 -36.15
CA SER A 97 27.56 34.96 -36.13
C SER A 97 26.42 35.59 -36.95
N SER A 98 25.59 34.77 -37.59
CA SER A 98 24.66 35.18 -38.66
C SER A 98 23.19 34.85 -38.36
N CYS A 99 22.87 34.32 -37.18
CA CYS A 99 21.50 34.10 -36.69
C CYS A 99 20.83 35.41 -36.25
N LEU A 100 19.55 35.60 -36.58
CA LEU A 100 18.75 36.77 -36.17
C LEU A 100 18.71 36.94 -34.64
N GLU A 101 18.69 35.82 -33.90
CA GLU A 101 18.76 35.78 -32.43
C GLU A 101 20.11 36.27 -31.89
N CYS A 102 21.19 36.05 -32.64
CA CYS A 102 22.56 36.43 -32.28
C CYS A 102 22.77 37.95 -32.45
N VAL A 103 22.14 38.56 -33.47
CA VAL A 103 22.11 40.01 -33.68
C VAL A 103 21.27 40.72 -32.62
N ALA A 104 20.12 40.16 -32.25
CA ALA A 104 19.28 40.69 -31.17
C ALA A 104 20.02 40.68 -29.82
N PHE A 105 20.79 39.63 -29.55
CA PHE A 105 21.61 39.52 -28.34
C PHE A 105 22.76 40.54 -28.31
N GLU A 106 23.48 40.76 -29.41
CA GLU A 106 24.50 41.82 -29.54
C GLU A 106 23.94 43.21 -29.28
N LEU A 107 22.75 43.52 -29.81
CA LEU A 107 22.08 44.79 -29.58
C LEU A 107 21.66 44.95 -28.11
N LEU A 108 21.25 43.87 -27.45
CA LEU A 108 20.92 43.86 -26.02
C LEU A 108 22.17 44.11 -25.17
N LEU A 109 23.29 43.43 -25.45
CA LEU A 109 24.57 43.62 -24.76
C LEU A 109 25.09 45.06 -24.90
N ARG A 110 25.00 45.64 -26.10
CA ARG A 110 25.36 47.05 -26.36
C ARG A 110 24.45 48.02 -25.61
N LYS A 111 23.15 47.73 -25.50
CA LYS A 111 22.19 48.58 -24.76
C LYS A 111 22.50 48.64 -23.26
N PHE A 112 23.11 47.59 -22.70
CA PHE A 112 23.54 47.54 -21.30
C PHE A 112 25.04 47.82 -21.11
N GLY A 113 25.77 48.20 -22.16
CA GLY A 113 27.21 48.54 -22.10
C GLY A 113 28.13 47.35 -21.76
N MET A 114 27.66 46.12 -21.90
CA MET A 114 28.41 44.91 -21.55
C MET A 114 29.11 44.33 -22.79
N ASN A 115 30.38 43.95 -22.67
CA ASN A 115 31.09 43.27 -23.74
C ASN A 115 31.04 41.75 -23.54
N ARG A 116 31.26 40.97 -24.61
CA ARG A 116 31.18 39.49 -24.57
C ARG A 116 32.08 38.89 -23.47
N LEU A 117 33.25 39.49 -23.22
CA LEU A 117 34.14 39.06 -22.15
C LEU A 117 33.53 39.27 -20.76
N THR A 118 32.80 40.36 -20.52
CA THR A 118 32.15 40.61 -19.22
C THR A 118 31.08 39.56 -18.95
N CYS A 119 30.24 39.24 -19.93
CA CYS A 119 29.24 38.18 -19.79
C CYS A 119 29.86 36.81 -19.54
N LEU A 120 30.93 36.46 -20.27
CA LEU A 120 31.65 35.20 -20.08
C LEU A 120 32.28 35.11 -18.68
N SER A 121 32.86 36.21 -18.18
CA SER A 121 33.43 36.25 -16.84
C SER A 121 32.37 36.15 -15.73
N VAL A 122 31.22 36.80 -15.88
CA VAL A 122 30.10 36.68 -14.93
C VAL A 122 29.53 35.26 -14.93
N LEU A 123 29.41 34.63 -16.11
CA LEU A 123 28.94 33.25 -16.22
C LEU A 123 29.95 32.26 -15.62
N ALA A 124 31.25 32.49 -15.81
CA ALA A 124 32.30 31.66 -15.23
C ALA A 124 32.33 31.77 -13.70
N VAL A 125 32.14 32.98 -13.15
CA VAL A 125 32.03 33.21 -11.71
C VAL A 125 30.76 32.58 -11.14
N LEU A 126 29.60 32.73 -11.80
CA LEU A 126 28.35 32.07 -11.41
C LEU A 126 28.45 30.54 -11.48
N SER A 127 29.13 30.01 -12.50
CA SER A 127 29.37 28.57 -12.64
C SER A 127 30.32 28.04 -11.55
N ALA A 128 31.36 28.81 -11.19
CA ALA A 128 32.26 28.49 -10.10
C ALA A 128 31.57 28.56 -8.71
N LEU A 129 30.66 29.52 -8.52
CA LEU A 129 29.83 29.65 -7.32
C LEU A 129 28.81 28.50 -7.18
N CYS A 130 28.24 28.02 -8.30
CA CYS A 130 27.40 26.83 -8.34
C CYS A 130 28.21 25.54 -8.12
N ALA A 131 29.43 25.45 -8.66
CA ALA A 131 30.31 24.29 -8.46
C ALA A 131 30.78 24.15 -7.00
N GLY A 132 30.95 25.26 -6.27
CA GLY A 132 31.27 25.26 -4.84
C GLY A 132 30.16 24.73 -3.93
N SER A 133 28.93 24.59 -4.44
CA SER A 133 27.77 24.06 -3.69
C SER A 133 27.51 22.58 -3.96
N LEU A 134 28.26 21.94 -4.86
CA LEU A 134 28.30 20.48 -5.00
C LEU A 134 29.26 19.90 -3.97
N ALA A 135 29.09 20.27 -2.69
CA ALA A 135 29.48 19.37 -1.63
C ALA A 135 28.75 18.06 -1.93
N SER A 136 29.52 17.01 -2.21
CA SER A 136 29.00 15.69 -2.57
C SER A 136 27.85 15.33 -1.64
N ALA A 137 26.62 15.47 -2.11
CA ALA A 137 25.47 14.84 -1.48
C ALA A 137 25.64 13.35 -1.78
N GLN A 138 26.55 12.74 -1.02
CA GLN A 138 26.84 11.33 -1.09
C GLN A 138 25.50 10.65 -0.83
N GLN A 139 24.95 9.98 -1.84
CA GLN A 139 23.63 9.38 -1.73
C GLN A 139 23.62 8.53 -0.45
N PRO A 140 22.63 8.74 0.44
CA PRO A 140 22.61 8.06 1.72
C PRO A 140 22.74 6.56 1.47
N GLN A 141 23.74 5.94 2.11
CA GLN A 141 24.06 4.54 1.88
C GLN A 141 22.79 3.71 2.03
N ARG A 142 22.45 2.93 0.99
CA ARG A 142 21.21 2.14 0.97
C ARG A 142 21.25 1.12 2.11
N LEU A 143 20.24 1.18 2.97
CA LEU A 143 20.07 0.23 4.07
C LEU A 143 19.40 -1.03 3.53
N ASN A 144 20.05 -2.18 3.68
CA ASN A 144 19.40 -3.47 3.46
C ASN A 144 18.45 -3.74 4.63
N HIS A 145 17.14 -3.88 4.37
CA HIS A 145 16.17 -4.15 5.43
C HIS A 145 16.35 -5.54 6.07
N ALA A 146 16.94 -6.49 5.35
CA ALA A 146 17.25 -7.83 5.86
C ALA A 146 18.50 -7.87 6.74
N ASP A 147 19.35 -6.84 6.67
CA ASP A 147 20.51 -6.74 7.55
C ASP A 147 20.08 -6.13 8.90
N LEU A 148 19.97 -6.99 9.91
CA LEU A 148 19.58 -6.58 11.26
C LEU A 148 20.78 -6.15 12.12
N SER A 149 22.00 -6.16 11.58
CA SER A 149 23.22 -5.83 12.34
C SER A 149 23.59 -4.34 12.32
N VAL A 150 22.86 -3.52 11.56
CA VAL A 150 23.14 -2.09 11.38
C VAL A 150 21.89 -1.23 11.57
N TYR A 151 22.09 0.04 11.94
CA TYR A 151 21.06 1.07 11.99
C TYR A 151 21.55 2.35 11.31
N ARG A 152 20.62 3.22 10.90
CA ARG A 152 20.96 4.55 10.37
C ARG A 152 21.03 5.56 11.51
N ASP A 153 22.12 6.31 11.66
CA ASP A 153 22.20 7.37 12.67
C ASP A 153 21.52 8.68 12.21
N ALA A 154 21.54 9.71 13.07
CA ALA A 154 20.94 11.01 12.79
C ALA A 154 21.62 11.77 11.63
N ALA A 155 22.89 11.45 11.32
CA ALA A 155 23.61 12.00 10.17
C ALA A 155 23.31 11.22 8.88
N GLY A 156 22.50 10.16 8.94
CA GLY A 156 22.16 9.32 7.81
C GLY A 156 23.19 8.22 7.51
N ALA A 157 24.24 8.06 8.33
CA ALA A 157 25.26 7.05 8.14
C ALA A 157 24.85 5.70 8.75
N LEU A 158 25.34 4.59 8.18
CA LEU A 158 25.10 3.26 8.74
C LEU A 158 26.10 2.96 9.85
N GLN A 159 25.58 2.56 11.01
CA GLN A 159 26.35 2.19 12.19
C GLN A 159 26.06 0.74 12.55
N ALA A 160 27.08 0.02 13.04
CA ALA A 160 26.91 -1.33 13.57
C ALA A 160 26.19 -1.29 14.93
N ILE A 161 25.28 -2.23 15.15
CA ILE A 161 24.60 -2.42 16.43
C ILE A 161 25.55 -3.12 17.41
N ARG A 162 25.84 -2.48 18.54
CA ARG A 162 26.78 -2.99 19.56
C ARG A 162 26.15 -3.13 20.94
N LYS A 163 25.03 -2.47 21.18
CA LYS A 163 24.34 -2.44 22.47
C LYS A 163 22.81 -2.34 22.30
N PRO A 164 22.02 -2.65 23.36
CA PRO A 164 20.56 -2.65 23.27
C PRO A 164 19.94 -1.33 22.80
N GLU A 165 20.56 -0.19 23.09
CA GLU A 165 20.06 1.12 22.68
C GLU A 165 20.15 1.32 21.17
N ASP A 166 21.18 0.79 20.52
CA ASP A 166 21.34 0.81 19.06
C ASP A 166 20.23 -0.03 18.40
N TRP A 167 19.88 -1.16 19.03
CA TRP A 167 18.77 -2.00 18.57
C TRP A 167 17.42 -1.28 18.68
N GLN A 168 17.21 -0.45 19.70
CA GLN A 168 15.97 0.34 19.80
C GLN A 168 15.83 1.31 18.62
N LEU A 169 16.93 1.93 18.18
CA LEU A 169 16.94 2.77 16.97
C LEU A 169 16.63 1.93 15.72
N ARG A 170 17.24 0.75 15.58
CA ARG A 170 16.94 -0.17 14.47
C ARG A 170 15.47 -0.60 14.46
N ARG A 171 14.91 -0.93 15.62
CA ARG A 171 13.51 -1.31 15.77
C ARG A 171 12.57 -0.17 15.34
N GLN A 172 12.84 1.07 15.76
CA GLN A 172 12.07 2.23 15.33
C GLN A 172 12.09 2.38 13.81
N GLN A 173 13.25 2.19 13.17
CA GLN A 173 13.39 2.24 11.71
C GLN A 173 12.65 1.11 10.99
N ILE A 174 12.63 -0.10 11.56
CA ILE A 174 11.84 -1.21 11.03
C ILE A 174 10.34 -0.87 11.09
N VAL A 175 9.86 -0.36 12.22
CA VAL A 175 8.46 0.06 12.38
C VAL A 175 8.12 1.21 11.44
N GLN A 176 9.03 2.16 11.24
CA GLN A 176 8.85 3.23 10.26
C GLN A 176 8.75 2.67 8.84
N GLY A 177 9.64 1.76 8.42
CA GLY A 177 9.59 1.13 7.10
C GLY A 177 8.30 0.32 6.89
N MET A 178 7.79 -0.35 7.92
CA MET A 178 6.49 -1.02 7.88
C MET A 178 5.35 -0.02 7.63
N GLN A 179 5.37 1.13 8.31
CA GLN A 179 4.37 2.19 8.09
C GLN A 179 4.52 2.89 6.73
N GLU A 180 5.73 3.00 6.17
CA GLU A 180 5.93 3.49 4.80
C GLU A 180 5.29 2.56 3.76
N ALA A 181 5.31 1.25 4.01
CA ALA A 181 4.72 0.25 3.11
C ALA A 181 3.20 0.06 3.29
N MET A 182 2.72 0.13 4.54
CA MET A 182 1.34 -0.21 4.91
C MET A 182 0.47 1.03 5.17
N GLY A 183 1.08 2.20 5.28
CA GLY A 183 0.48 3.43 5.76
C GLY A 183 0.75 3.69 7.25
N PRO A 184 0.53 4.92 7.72
CA PRO A 184 0.78 5.29 9.10
C PRO A 184 -0.20 4.57 10.04
N LEU A 185 0.31 4.13 11.20
CA LEU A 185 -0.53 3.69 12.29
C LEU A 185 -1.24 4.93 12.88
N PRO A 186 -2.57 5.01 12.87
CA PRO A 186 -3.26 6.18 13.39
C PRO A 186 -3.11 6.27 14.91
N GLN A 187 -3.37 7.47 15.43
CA GLN A 187 -3.51 7.65 16.86
C GLN A 187 -4.71 6.83 17.37
N ARG A 188 -4.45 5.91 18.30
CA ARG A 188 -5.47 5.01 18.85
C ARG A 188 -6.44 5.77 19.75
N ASN A 189 -7.74 5.60 19.53
CA ASN A 189 -8.78 6.11 20.41
C ASN A 189 -9.06 5.14 21.57
N THR A 190 -8.19 5.15 22.59
CA THR A 190 -8.33 4.26 23.75
C THR A 190 -9.52 4.60 24.65
N ALA A 191 -10.13 5.78 24.49
CA ALA A 191 -11.30 6.20 25.24
C ALA A 191 -12.61 5.67 24.64
N LEU A 192 -12.61 5.22 23.38
CA LEU A 192 -13.78 4.62 22.76
C LEU A 192 -14.18 3.35 23.53
N PRO A 193 -15.43 3.23 24.00
CA PRO A 193 -15.92 1.98 24.57
C PRO A 193 -15.89 0.85 23.54
N PHE A 194 -15.69 -0.40 23.98
CA PHE A 194 -15.74 -1.54 23.06
C PHE A 194 -17.13 -1.79 22.46
N ASP A 195 -18.19 -1.30 23.11
CA ASP A 195 -19.59 -1.52 22.69
C ASP A 195 -19.84 -2.98 22.29
N VAL A 196 -19.64 -3.90 23.23
CA VAL A 196 -19.69 -5.34 22.97
C VAL A 196 -21.11 -5.74 22.57
N GLN A 197 -21.26 -6.31 21.38
CA GLN A 197 -22.53 -6.84 20.91
C GLN A 197 -22.39 -8.34 20.65
N VAL A 198 -23.06 -9.15 21.46
CA VAL A 198 -23.04 -10.61 21.36
C VAL A 198 -24.03 -11.06 20.29
N MET A 199 -23.55 -11.79 19.29
CA MET A 199 -24.33 -12.25 18.14
C MET A 199 -24.77 -13.70 18.29
N ALA A 200 -23.89 -14.55 18.83
CA ALA A 200 -24.18 -15.95 19.05
C ALA A 200 -23.32 -16.52 20.18
N GLU A 201 -23.81 -17.59 20.78
CA GLU A 201 -23.10 -18.30 21.83
C GLU A 201 -23.35 -19.80 21.70
N VAL A 202 -22.28 -20.59 21.73
CA VAL A 202 -22.36 -22.03 21.55
C VAL A 202 -21.34 -22.74 22.42
N LYS A 203 -21.70 -23.93 22.89
CA LYS A 203 -20.80 -24.82 23.62
C LYS A 203 -20.26 -25.89 22.66
N ILE A 204 -18.94 -25.97 22.56
CA ILE A 204 -18.21 -26.92 21.70
C ILE A 204 -17.41 -27.83 22.63
N GLY A 205 -18.01 -28.96 23.00
CA GLY A 205 -17.46 -29.82 24.06
C GLY A 205 -17.37 -29.06 25.39
N ALA A 206 -16.16 -28.89 25.90
CA ALA A 206 -15.90 -28.15 27.15
C ALA A 206 -15.56 -26.66 26.93
N VAL A 207 -15.46 -26.20 25.67
CA VAL A 207 -15.18 -24.80 25.35
C VAL A 207 -16.50 -24.08 25.08
N ARG A 208 -16.62 -22.84 25.54
CA ARG A 208 -17.69 -21.94 25.10
C ARG A 208 -17.15 -20.98 24.06
N ARG A 209 -17.83 -20.82 22.93
CA ARG A 209 -17.54 -19.77 21.95
C ARG A 209 -18.63 -18.72 22.01
N VAL A 210 -18.22 -17.47 22.19
CA VAL A 210 -19.07 -16.29 22.07
C VAL A 210 -18.67 -15.56 20.79
N THR A 211 -19.54 -15.54 19.79
CA THR A 211 -19.36 -14.70 18.60
C THR A 211 -19.91 -13.32 18.92
N LEU A 212 -19.08 -12.29 18.76
CA LEU A 212 -19.41 -10.93 19.13
C LEU A 212 -18.76 -9.92 18.18
N THR A 213 -19.25 -8.70 18.21
CA THR A 213 -18.59 -7.56 17.58
C THR A 213 -18.13 -6.54 18.63
N ILE A 214 -17.09 -5.75 18.30
CA ILE A 214 -16.62 -4.61 19.10
C ILE A 214 -16.35 -3.39 18.21
N ALA A 215 -16.48 -2.19 18.75
CA ALA A 215 -16.14 -0.94 18.10
C ALA A 215 -14.60 -0.75 18.08
N VAL A 216 -14.08 -0.29 16.94
CA VAL A 216 -12.64 -0.12 16.71
C VAL A 216 -12.22 1.35 16.74
N ASP A 217 -12.52 2.12 15.70
CA ASP A 217 -12.15 3.55 15.64
C ASP A 217 -13.34 4.49 15.83
N SER A 218 -14.54 4.00 15.51
CA SER A 218 -15.80 4.71 15.71
C SER A 218 -16.90 3.73 16.13
N PRO A 219 -18.05 4.22 16.62
CA PRO A 219 -19.19 3.36 16.94
C PRO A 219 -19.71 2.53 15.74
N THR A 220 -19.50 3.01 14.51
CA THR A 220 -19.96 2.34 13.28
C THR A 220 -18.91 1.40 12.68
N ASP A 221 -17.64 1.55 13.05
CA ASP A 221 -16.56 0.66 12.64
C ASP A 221 -16.47 -0.54 13.60
N ARG A 222 -16.96 -1.69 13.13
CA ARG A 222 -17.19 -2.88 13.94
C ARG A 222 -16.26 -4.02 13.50
N LEU A 223 -15.56 -4.61 14.45
CA LEU A 223 -14.79 -5.84 14.27
C LEU A 223 -15.61 -7.05 14.75
N SER A 224 -15.82 -8.04 13.88
CA SER A 224 -16.36 -9.35 14.28
C SER A 224 -15.24 -10.28 14.75
N LEU A 225 -15.48 -10.98 15.86
CA LEU A 225 -14.58 -11.96 16.43
C LEU A 225 -15.31 -13.09 17.14
N ASP A 226 -14.62 -14.22 17.26
CA ASP A 226 -15.00 -15.31 18.14
C ASP A 226 -14.11 -15.26 19.39
N LEU A 227 -14.73 -15.24 20.56
CA LEU A 227 -14.06 -15.42 21.84
C LEU A 227 -14.31 -16.84 22.35
N TYR A 228 -13.24 -17.62 22.48
CA TYR A 228 -13.27 -18.97 23.03
C TYR A 228 -12.84 -18.95 24.49
N LEU A 229 -13.73 -19.43 25.34
CA LEU A 229 -13.56 -19.54 26.78
C LEU A 229 -13.24 -21.01 27.13
N PRO A 230 -12.11 -21.28 27.79
CA PRO A 230 -11.71 -22.62 28.15
C PRO A 230 -12.65 -23.22 29.20
N ALA A 231 -12.57 -24.53 29.42
CA ALA A 231 -13.44 -25.28 30.34
C ALA A 231 -13.55 -24.66 31.74
N ALA A 232 -12.45 -24.11 32.26
CA ALA A 232 -12.42 -23.46 33.58
C ALA A 232 -13.27 -22.18 33.67
N LEU A 233 -13.64 -21.58 32.54
CA LEU A 233 -14.45 -20.36 32.45
C LEU A 233 -15.79 -20.59 31.74
N ALA A 234 -15.92 -21.66 30.95
CA ALA A 234 -17.03 -21.91 30.05
C ALA A 234 -18.40 -22.04 30.75
N GLU A 235 -18.46 -22.39 32.04
CA GLU A 235 -19.73 -22.43 32.79
C GLU A 235 -20.07 -21.11 33.46
N SER A 236 -19.07 -20.34 33.91
CA SER A 236 -19.27 -19.13 34.72
C SER A 236 -19.28 -17.83 33.91
N VAL A 237 -18.70 -17.85 32.71
CA VAL A 237 -18.62 -16.69 31.82
C VAL A 237 -19.48 -16.97 30.58
N THR A 238 -20.45 -16.09 30.34
CA THR A 238 -21.35 -16.09 29.18
C THR A 238 -21.27 -14.75 28.47
N GLY A 239 -21.92 -14.60 27.32
CA GLY A 239 -22.02 -13.33 26.63
C GLY A 239 -22.67 -12.22 27.46
N GLN A 240 -23.58 -12.56 28.39
CA GLN A 240 -24.30 -11.58 29.21
C GLN A 240 -23.43 -10.94 30.30
N ASN A 241 -22.47 -11.70 30.86
CA ASN A 241 -21.59 -11.19 31.92
C ASN A 241 -20.14 -11.02 31.44
N LEU A 242 -19.87 -11.14 30.14
CA LEU A 242 -18.51 -11.21 29.60
C LEU A 242 -17.59 -10.07 30.08
N THR A 243 -18.10 -8.83 30.09
CA THR A 243 -17.33 -7.64 30.44
C THR A 243 -17.28 -7.34 31.95
N THR A 244 -18.12 -8.00 32.74
CA THR A 244 -18.20 -7.81 34.21
C THR A 244 -17.67 -9.01 34.98
N ALA A 245 -17.54 -10.17 34.33
CA ALA A 245 -17.05 -11.39 34.93
C ALA A 245 -15.60 -11.23 35.40
N THR A 246 -15.34 -11.77 36.58
CA THR A 246 -14.01 -11.83 37.19
C THR A 246 -13.68 -13.28 37.53
N GLY A 247 -12.41 -13.58 37.75
CA GLY A 247 -12.01 -14.94 38.08
C GLY A 247 -10.50 -15.14 38.02
N LYS A 248 -10.10 -16.41 38.01
CA LYS A 248 -8.69 -16.80 37.89
C LYS A 248 -8.10 -16.22 36.60
N LYS A 249 -7.01 -15.47 36.74
CA LYS A 249 -6.25 -14.88 35.65
C LYS A 249 -5.71 -15.98 34.73
N THR A 250 -6.17 -15.96 33.48
CA THR A 250 -5.91 -16.98 32.47
C THR A 250 -5.14 -16.37 31.30
N ALA A 251 -4.14 -17.10 30.80
CA ALA A 251 -3.37 -16.66 29.64
C ALA A 251 -4.29 -16.54 28.41
N ALA A 252 -4.02 -15.56 27.56
CA ALA A 252 -4.84 -15.31 26.39
C ALA A 252 -4.05 -15.31 25.08
N MET A 253 -4.71 -15.72 24.01
CA MET A 253 -4.13 -15.84 22.68
C MET A 253 -4.98 -15.09 21.66
N LEU A 254 -4.32 -14.33 20.80
CA LEU A 254 -4.91 -13.84 19.56
C LEU A 254 -4.66 -14.88 18.46
N ALA A 255 -5.71 -15.42 17.84
CA ALA A 255 -5.64 -16.43 16.80
C ALA A 255 -6.07 -15.85 15.45
N LEU A 256 -5.09 -15.57 14.58
CA LEU A 256 -5.29 -14.83 13.33
C LEU A 256 -5.41 -15.76 12.12
N HIS A 257 -6.59 -15.80 11.51
CA HIS A 257 -6.91 -16.77 10.46
C HIS A 257 -6.08 -16.60 9.18
N PRO A 258 -5.84 -17.68 8.41
CA PRO A 258 -5.21 -17.59 7.10
C PRO A 258 -6.18 -17.04 6.04
N THR A 259 -5.71 -16.86 4.81
CA THR A 259 -6.57 -16.53 3.67
C THR A 259 -7.65 -17.60 3.46
N GLY A 260 -8.91 -17.16 3.42
CA GLY A 260 -10.05 -17.99 3.05
C GLY A 260 -11.38 -17.38 3.50
N ASP A 261 -12.40 -17.52 2.67
CA ASP A 261 -13.69 -16.81 2.80
C ASP A 261 -14.38 -16.99 4.15
N ALA A 262 -14.18 -18.14 4.80
CA ALA A 262 -14.75 -18.45 6.10
C ALA A 262 -14.14 -17.65 7.27
N GLY A 263 -13.03 -16.92 7.05
CA GLY A 263 -12.41 -16.05 8.04
C GLY A 263 -12.04 -16.77 9.33
N LYS A 264 -12.41 -16.20 10.48
CA LYS A 264 -12.21 -16.76 11.82
C LYS A 264 -12.76 -18.18 12.01
N ARG A 265 -13.73 -18.62 11.21
CA ARG A 265 -14.26 -20.00 11.28
C ARG A 265 -13.23 -21.05 10.81
N ILE A 266 -12.19 -20.66 10.08
CA ILE A 266 -11.07 -21.55 9.75
C ILE A 266 -10.33 -21.97 11.02
N VAL A 267 -10.08 -21.05 11.96
CA VAL A 267 -9.36 -21.36 13.21
C VAL A 267 -10.24 -22.08 14.24
N ALA A 268 -11.54 -22.16 13.97
CA ALA A 268 -12.50 -23.02 14.67
C ALA A 268 -12.49 -24.47 14.17
N GLY A 269 -11.85 -24.75 13.03
CA GLY A 269 -11.92 -26.06 12.35
C GLY A 269 -13.22 -26.32 11.60
N GLU A 270 -14.01 -25.27 11.35
CA GLU A 270 -15.29 -25.37 10.64
C GLU A 270 -15.14 -25.16 9.13
N ALA A 271 -13.95 -24.76 8.67
CA ALA A 271 -13.64 -24.54 7.27
C ALA A 271 -12.14 -24.66 6.99
N GLY A 272 -11.79 -24.75 5.71
CA GLY A 272 -10.40 -24.77 5.25
C GLY A 272 -9.75 -26.15 5.36
N ARG A 273 -8.42 -26.18 5.42
CA ARG A 273 -7.63 -27.42 5.48
C ARG A 273 -7.49 -27.89 6.92
N ALA A 274 -7.44 -29.21 7.11
CA ALA A 274 -7.12 -29.83 8.39
C ALA A 274 -5.79 -29.29 8.95
N GLY A 275 -5.71 -29.17 10.28
CA GLY A 275 -4.53 -28.66 11.00
C GLY A 275 -4.49 -27.14 11.14
N ARG A 276 -5.58 -26.43 10.82
CA ARG A 276 -5.69 -24.97 10.96
C ARG A 276 -6.61 -24.53 12.09
N GLN A 277 -7.19 -25.47 12.82
CA GLN A 277 -8.10 -25.24 13.94
C GLN A 277 -7.39 -24.85 15.25
N TYR A 278 -6.29 -24.10 15.16
CA TYR A 278 -5.48 -23.74 16.34
C TYR A 278 -6.22 -22.84 17.33
N GLY A 279 -7.25 -22.10 16.90
CA GLY A 279 -8.06 -21.27 17.78
C GLY A 279 -8.82 -22.11 18.82
N ILE A 280 -9.59 -23.10 18.36
CA ILE A 280 -10.31 -24.02 19.26
C ILE A 280 -9.35 -24.94 20.04
N GLU A 281 -8.25 -25.38 19.42
CA GLU A 281 -7.24 -26.23 20.06
C GLU A 281 -6.50 -25.52 21.21
N LEU A 282 -6.24 -24.22 21.09
CA LEU A 282 -5.68 -23.39 22.17
C LEU A 282 -6.70 -23.24 23.30
N ALA A 283 -7.97 -23.00 23.00
CA ALA A 283 -9.00 -22.91 24.03
C ALA A 283 -9.17 -24.22 24.82
N GLN A 284 -9.13 -25.35 24.13
CA GLN A 284 -9.14 -26.69 24.76
C GLN A 284 -7.92 -26.91 25.67
N ARG A 285 -6.79 -26.25 25.39
CA ARG A 285 -5.58 -26.28 26.23
C ARG A 285 -5.61 -25.28 27.40
N GLY A 286 -6.69 -24.54 27.57
CA GLY A 286 -6.90 -23.67 28.74
C GLY A 286 -6.62 -22.18 28.50
N TYR A 287 -6.42 -21.75 27.25
CA TYR A 287 -6.25 -20.33 26.92
C TYR A 287 -7.60 -19.65 26.67
N VAL A 288 -7.72 -18.37 27.02
CA VAL A 288 -8.78 -17.51 26.46
C VAL A 288 -8.34 -17.11 25.05
N VAL A 289 -9.14 -17.37 24.02
CA VAL A 289 -8.70 -17.13 22.64
C VAL A 289 -9.63 -16.15 21.96
N ALA A 290 -9.11 -15.06 21.40
CA ALA A 290 -9.86 -14.21 20.48
C ALA A 290 -9.42 -14.48 19.04
N ALA A 291 -10.38 -14.71 18.14
CA ALA A 291 -10.15 -14.89 16.72
C ALA A 291 -10.95 -13.84 15.93
N PRO A 292 -10.33 -12.69 15.58
CA PRO A 292 -10.98 -11.67 14.76
C PRO A 292 -10.99 -12.06 13.27
N ASP A 293 -11.97 -11.54 12.53
CA ASP A 293 -11.91 -11.53 11.07
C ASP A 293 -10.95 -10.46 10.54
N TYR A 294 -10.29 -10.75 9.43
CA TYR A 294 -9.53 -9.83 8.61
C TYR A 294 -10.48 -9.11 7.61
N PRO A 295 -10.25 -7.82 7.28
CA PRO A 295 -11.06 -7.10 6.28
C PRO A 295 -11.22 -7.89 4.98
N SER A 296 -12.44 -7.99 4.44
CA SER A 296 -12.80 -8.81 3.28
C SER A 296 -12.93 -10.32 3.48
N PHE A 297 -12.92 -10.82 4.73
CA PHE A 297 -13.16 -12.24 5.03
C PHE A 297 -14.20 -12.44 6.14
N GLY A 298 -14.76 -13.64 6.22
CA GLY A 298 -15.71 -14.01 7.26
C GLY A 298 -16.91 -13.08 7.28
N ASP A 299 -17.21 -12.52 8.45
CA ASP A 299 -18.31 -11.58 8.61
C ASP A 299 -17.99 -10.19 8.02
N LEU A 300 -16.71 -9.93 7.71
CA LEU A 300 -16.23 -8.71 7.07
C LEU A 300 -16.07 -8.87 5.55
N LYS A 301 -16.67 -9.89 4.92
CA LYS A 301 -16.53 -10.15 3.46
C LYS A 301 -16.92 -8.96 2.56
N SER A 302 -17.83 -8.11 3.00
CA SER A 302 -18.31 -6.94 2.27
C SER A 302 -17.59 -5.65 2.68
N TYR A 303 -16.37 -5.75 3.21
CA TYR A 303 -15.58 -4.59 3.63
C TYR A 303 -15.28 -3.69 2.42
N ASP A 304 -15.63 -2.41 2.53
CA ASP A 304 -15.40 -1.42 1.48
C ASP A 304 -14.07 -0.70 1.72
N PHE A 305 -13.02 -1.15 1.04
CA PHE A 305 -11.70 -0.50 1.11
C PHE A 305 -11.68 0.89 0.48
N ALA A 306 -12.61 1.23 -0.43
CA ALA A 306 -12.62 2.53 -1.07
C ALA A 306 -13.18 3.62 -0.15
N ALA A 307 -14.06 3.24 0.79
CA ALA A 307 -14.60 4.13 1.81
C ALA A 307 -13.74 4.17 3.09
N ASP A 308 -12.65 3.40 3.15
CA ASP A 308 -11.84 3.26 4.35
C ASP A 308 -10.87 4.44 4.55
N ALA A 309 -10.62 4.80 5.81
CA ALA A 309 -9.67 5.85 6.18
C ALA A 309 -8.21 5.33 6.19
N TYR A 310 -8.03 4.02 6.15
CA TYR A 310 -6.72 3.37 6.16
C TYR A 310 -6.12 3.29 4.75
N GLN A 311 -4.82 3.59 4.64
CA GLN A 311 -4.11 3.48 3.35
C GLN A 311 -4.00 2.04 2.84
N SER A 312 -4.12 1.04 3.73
CA SER A 312 -4.13 -0.36 3.34
C SER A 312 -5.01 -1.21 4.25
N GLY A 313 -5.55 -2.31 3.70
CA GLY A 313 -6.25 -3.32 4.48
C GLY A 313 -5.36 -3.97 5.55
N THR A 314 -4.05 -4.06 5.30
CA THR A 314 -3.07 -4.55 6.27
C THR A 314 -3.01 -3.64 7.49
N MET A 315 -2.99 -2.31 7.31
CA MET A 315 -2.99 -1.38 8.43
C MET A 315 -4.32 -1.40 9.19
N LYS A 316 -5.46 -1.48 8.49
CA LYS A 316 -6.77 -1.69 9.14
C LYS A 316 -6.76 -2.95 10.00
N ALA A 317 -6.22 -4.05 9.49
CA ALA A 317 -6.15 -5.31 10.22
C ALA A 317 -5.23 -5.22 11.45
N ILE A 318 -4.08 -4.54 11.36
CA ILE A 318 -3.21 -4.24 12.51
C ILE A 318 -3.99 -3.48 13.59
N VAL A 319 -4.76 -2.44 13.23
CA VAL A 319 -5.59 -1.71 14.21
C VAL A 319 -6.66 -2.61 14.82
N ASN A 320 -7.33 -3.44 14.02
CA ASN A 320 -8.29 -4.43 14.52
C ASN A 320 -7.63 -5.39 15.52
N HIS A 321 -6.41 -5.86 15.25
CA HIS A 321 -5.66 -6.78 16.12
C HIS A 321 -5.22 -6.11 17.42
N LEU A 322 -4.77 -4.86 17.37
CA LEU A 322 -4.48 -4.04 18.54
C LEU A 322 -5.72 -3.84 19.40
N ARG A 323 -6.87 -3.53 18.77
CA ARG A 323 -8.14 -3.36 19.48
C ARG A 323 -8.63 -4.66 20.13
N CYS A 324 -8.48 -5.78 19.44
CA CYS A 324 -8.78 -7.10 19.98
C CYS A 324 -7.90 -7.44 21.20
N THR A 325 -6.63 -7.03 21.15
CA THR A 325 -5.70 -7.17 22.28
C THR A 325 -6.13 -6.33 23.49
N ASP A 326 -6.52 -5.06 23.28
CA ASP A 326 -7.07 -4.22 24.36
C ASP A 326 -8.32 -4.86 24.97
N PHE A 327 -9.20 -5.38 24.11
CA PHE A 327 -10.43 -6.03 24.55
C PHE A 327 -10.13 -7.23 25.43
N LEU A 328 -9.22 -8.13 25.01
CA LEU A 328 -8.77 -9.26 25.82
C LEU A 328 -8.23 -8.80 27.18
N VAL A 329 -7.34 -7.81 27.19
CA VAL A 329 -6.73 -7.28 28.42
C VAL A 329 -7.77 -6.64 29.35
N SER A 330 -8.87 -6.10 28.81
CA SER A 330 -9.95 -5.52 29.61
C SER A 330 -10.81 -6.55 30.37
N LEU A 331 -10.78 -7.84 29.97
CA LEU A 331 -11.60 -8.88 30.59
C LEU A 331 -11.06 -9.26 31.98
N GLY A 332 -11.95 -9.26 32.99
CA GLY A 332 -11.57 -9.44 34.40
C GLY A 332 -10.87 -10.76 34.73
N PHE A 333 -10.97 -11.77 33.86
CA PHE A 333 -10.36 -13.09 33.98
C PHE A 333 -9.14 -13.31 33.07
N VAL A 334 -8.72 -12.32 32.28
CA VAL A 334 -7.51 -12.40 31.43
C VAL A 334 -6.29 -11.87 32.18
N ASP A 335 -5.17 -12.57 32.01
CA ASP A 335 -3.85 -12.21 32.51
C ASP A 335 -3.06 -11.41 31.45
N ALA A 336 -2.98 -10.09 31.64
CA ALA A 336 -2.32 -9.19 30.70
C ALA A 336 -0.80 -9.45 30.53
N ALA A 337 -0.15 -10.14 31.48
CA ALA A 337 1.26 -10.50 31.40
C ALA A 337 1.50 -11.81 30.63
N ARG A 338 0.43 -12.56 30.30
CA ARG A 338 0.50 -13.84 29.58
C ARG A 338 -0.36 -13.81 28.33
N MET A 339 0.03 -12.92 27.41
CA MET A 339 -0.55 -12.78 26.09
C MET A 339 0.33 -13.48 25.05
N GLY A 340 -0.29 -14.08 24.05
CA GLY A 340 0.39 -14.57 22.85
C GLY A 340 -0.41 -14.30 21.59
N VAL A 341 0.23 -14.46 20.45
CA VAL A 341 -0.40 -14.35 19.12
C VAL A 341 0.06 -15.54 18.28
N MET A 342 -0.86 -16.08 17.48
CA MET A 342 -0.58 -17.15 16.53
C MET A 342 -1.40 -16.93 15.27
N GLY A 343 -0.77 -17.13 14.11
CA GLY A 343 -1.46 -17.14 12.85
C GLY A 343 -0.67 -17.85 11.76
N HIS A 344 -1.33 -18.06 10.62
CA HIS A 344 -0.77 -18.82 9.51
C HIS A 344 -0.93 -18.04 8.20
N SER A 345 0.13 -17.97 7.38
CA SER A 345 0.12 -17.24 6.09
C SER A 345 -0.31 -15.79 6.30
N LEU A 346 -1.47 -15.35 5.78
CA LEU A 346 -2.03 -14.01 6.01
C LEU A 346 -2.00 -13.61 7.49
N GLY A 347 -2.58 -14.41 8.39
CA GLY A 347 -2.56 -14.12 9.82
C GLY A 347 -1.20 -14.37 10.50
N GLY A 348 -0.25 -15.02 9.82
CA GLY A 348 1.13 -15.11 10.32
C GLY A 348 1.98 -13.90 9.94
N HIS A 349 1.61 -13.23 8.85
CA HIS A 349 2.23 -12.00 8.38
C HIS A 349 1.68 -10.76 9.10
N ASN A 350 0.36 -10.72 9.33
CA ASN A 350 -0.34 -9.61 9.97
C ASN A 350 -0.38 -9.75 11.49
#